data_AF-A0A3B9Y3R0-F1
#
_entry.id   AF-A0A3B9Y3R0-F1
#
_cell.length_a   1.000
_cell.length_b   1.000
_cell.length_c   1.000
_cell.angle_alpha   90.00
_cell.angle_beta   90.00
_cell.angle_gamma   90.00
#
_symmetry.space_group_name_H-M   'P 1'
#
loop_
_entity.id
_entity.type
_entity.pdbx_description
1 polymer ?
#
loop_
_entity_poly.entity_id
_entity_poly.type
_entity_poly.pdbx_seq_one_letter_code
_entity_poly.pdbx_strand_id
1 'polypeptide(L)'
;MTTFTPDQNNQPGKDAPLRHDIRMLGDALGQAIQQHGGTHVFETVEQLRRMCKRLRTCNQALNTASASEAAQLQHEIATLDQEITHIVDGCDLATTIDVIRAFTVYFHLVNTAEQHHRTRRFNYEAMATSTPLRGSLAALVAYFQNNNIDATQLQKLLDQLSIDLVFTAHPTEATRRSLIIKSRQLDALLEAQDHHMDLTPKQRYSMATHPR
;
A
#
# COMPACT_ATOMS: atom_id res chain seq x y z
N MET A 1 29.63 0.94 12.18
CA MET A 1 28.64 1.44 13.16
C MET A 1 27.52 2.08 12.37
N THR A 2 26.57 1.27 11.93
CA THR A 2 25.44 1.69 11.11
C THR A 2 24.22 1.57 11.99
N THR A 3 23.74 2.70 12.49
CA THR A 3 22.55 2.79 13.33
C THR A 3 21.33 2.43 12.48
N PHE A 4 20.91 1.17 12.60
CA PHE A 4 19.56 0.72 12.28
C PHE A 4 18.60 1.58 13.12
N THR A 5 17.94 2.53 12.47
CA THR A 5 16.79 3.21 13.05
C THR A 5 15.59 2.30 12.81
N PRO A 6 14.97 1.73 13.86
CA PRO A 6 13.78 0.92 13.68
C PRO A 6 12.64 1.82 13.18
N ASP A 7 11.86 1.30 12.25
CA ASP A 7 10.65 1.92 11.71
C ASP A 7 9.63 2.14 12.83
N GLN A 8 9.62 3.36 13.40
CA GLN A 8 8.76 3.77 14.52
C GLN A 8 7.41 4.35 14.07
N ASN A 9 6.81 3.88 12.96
CA ASN A 9 5.56 4.46 12.47
C ASN A 9 4.31 3.57 12.56
N ASN A 10 4.37 2.44 13.25
CA ASN A 10 3.20 1.59 13.50
C ASN A 10 2.35 2.13 14.66
N GLN A 11 1.75 3.33 14.49
CA GLN A 11 0.70 3.80 15.38
C GLN A 11 -0.64 3.21 14.91
N PRO A 12 -1.31 2.34 15.69
CA PRO A 12 -2.46 1.56 15.24
C PRO A 12 -3.64 2.38 14.71
N GLY A 13 -3.76 3.66 15.09
CA GLY A 13 -4.76 4.60 14.57
C GLY A 13 -4.42 5.23 13.21
N LYS A 14 -3.14 5.42 12.89
CA LYS A 14 -2.71 6.08 11.64
C LYS A 14 -2.91 5.20 10.40
N ASP A 15 -2.75 3.89 10.57
CA ASP A 15 -2.88 2.92 9.46
C ASP A 15 -4.31 2.39 9.32
N ALA A 16 -5.25 2.82 10.17
CA ALA A 16 -6.64 2.37 10.10
C ALA A 16 -7.32 2.67 8.75
N PRO A 17 -7.14 3.87 8.13
CA PRO A 17 -7.67 4.15 6.80
C PRO A 17 -7.05 3.25 5.73
N LEU A 18 -5.73 3.02 5.76
CA LEU A 18 -5.06 2.11 4.82
C LEU A 18 -5.62 0.69 4.91
N ARG A 19 -5.78 0.16 6.13
CA ARG A 19 -6.35 -1.18 6.33
C ARG A 19 -7.81 -1.27 5.87
N HIS A 20 -8.57 -0.18 5.96
CA HIS A 20 -9.93 -0.11 5.44
C HIS A 20 -9.92 -0.21 3.91
N ASP A 21 -9.09 0.59 3.25
CA ASP A 21 -8.96 0.61 1.78
C ASP A 21 -8.53 -0.75 1.24
N ILE A 22 -7.50 -1.37 1.85
CA ILE A 22 -7.03 -2.71 1.48
C ILE A 22 -8.14 -3.76 1.65
N ARG A 23 -8.93 -3.68 2.72
CA ARG A 23 -10.03 -4.62 2.94
C ARG A 23 -11.12 -4.46 1.88
N MET A 24 -11.55 -3.23 1.62
CA MET A 24 -12.58 -2.93 0.63
C MET A 24 -12.16 -3.38 -0.78
N LEU A 25 -10.93 -3.08 -1.19
CA LEU A 25 -10.39 -3.53 -2.47
C LEU A 25 -10.23 -5.07 -2.52
N GLY A 26 -9.85 -5.69 -1.40
CA GLY A 26 -9.78 -7.14 -1.26
C GLY A 26 -11.14 -7.81 -1.40
N ASP A 27 -12.18 -7.24 -0.78
CA ASP A 27 -13.56 -7.73 -0.87
C ASP A 27 -14.10 -7.61 -2.31
N ALA A 28 -13.83 -6.49 -2.98
CA ALA A 28 -14.17 -6.28 -4.39
C ALA A 28 -13.46 -7.27 -5.31
N LEU A 29 -12.18 -7.55 -5.07
CA LEU A 29 -11.44 -8.56 -5.81
C LEU A 29 -12.01 -9.96 -5.56
N GLY A 30 -12.37 -10.30 -4.31
CA GLY A 30 -13.00 -11.57 -3.97
C GLY A 30 -14.29 -11.79 -4.76
N GLN A 31 -15.16 -10.78 -4.83
CA GLN A 31 -16.38 -10.83 -5.64
C GLN A 31 -16.09 -11.02 -7.13
N ALA A 32 -15.09 -10.31 -7.67
CA ALA A 32 -14.69 -10.45 -9.07
C ALA A 32 -14.14 -11.85 -9.39
N ILE A 33 -13.36 -12.45 -8.48
CA ILE A 33 -12.87 -13.83 -8.62
C ILE A 33 -14.03 -14.81 -8.61
N GLN A 34 -14.98 -14.67 -7.68
CA GLN A 34 -16.16 -15.54 -7.64
C GLN A 34 -17.00 -15.44 -8.91
N GLN A 35 -17.16 -14.24 -9.47
CA GLN A 35 -17.92 -14.00 -10.70
C GLN A 35 -17.26 -14.56 -11.95
N HIS A 36 -15.93 -14.48 -12.06
CA HIS A 36 -15.23 -14.80 -13.31
C HIS A 36 -14.40 -16.09 -13.27
N GLY A 37 -13.78 -16.41 -12.14
CA GLY A 37 -13.00 -17.64 -11.92
C GLY A 37 -13.77 -18.73 -11.17
N GLY A 38 -14.96 -18.41 -10.65
CA GLY A 38 -15.80 -19.34 -9.91
C GLY A 38 -15.36 -19.55 -8.46
N THR A 39 -16.17 -20.31 -7.73
CA THR A 39 -15.99 -20.53 -6.29
C THR A 39 -14.72 -21.30 -5.96
N HIS A 40 -14.35 -22.27 -6.79
CA HIS A 40 -13.16 -23.10 -6.55
C HIS A 40 -11.87 -22.27 -6.54
N VAL A 41 -11.68 -21.37 -7.51
CA VAL A 41 -10.50 -20.48 -7.56
C VAL A 41 -10.48 -19.57 -6.34
N PHE A 42 -11.63 -18.99 -5.97
CA PHE A 42 -11.74 -18.13 -4.79
C PHE A 42 -11.34 -18.87 -3.50
N GLU A 43 -11.84 -20.09 -3.30
CA GLU A 43 -11.53 -20.92 -2.14
C GLU A 43 -10.05 -21.25 -2.06
N THR A 44 -9.43 -21.64 -3.18
CA THR A 44 -8.00 -21.93 -3.27
C THR A 44 -7.16 -20.70 -2.93
N VAL A 45 -7.50 -19.52 -3.50
CA VAL A 45 -6.83 -18.25 -3.19
C VAL A 45 -6.94 -17.92 -1.71
N GLU A 46 -8.13 -18.02 -1.12
CA GLU A 46 -8.36 -17.70 0.29
C GLU A 46 -7.68 -18.69 1.24
N GLN A 47 -7.65 -19.98 0.89
CA GLN A 47 -6.93 -21.00 1.65
C GLN A 47 -5.43 -20.70 1.66
N LEU A 48 -4.81 -20.51 0.49
CA LEU A 48 -3.40 -20.15 0.36
C LEU A 48 -3.09 -18.85 1.11
N ARG A 49 -3.94 -17.81 0.99
CA ARG A 49 -3.76 -16.54 1.68
C ARG A 49 -3.74 -16.71 3.20
N ARG A 50 -4.66 -17.50 3.76
CA ARG A 50 -4.72 -17.76 5.21
C ARG A 50 -3.47 -18.50 5.69
N MET A 51 -3.04 -19.54 4.97
CA MET A 51 -1.89 -20.35 5.34
C MET A 51 -0.59 -19.55 5.24
N CYS A 52 -0.36 -18.82 4.15
CA CYS A 52 0.81 -17.95 4.00
C CYS A 52 0.86 -16.85 5.07
N LYS A 53 -0.30 -16.29 5.45
CA LYS A 53 -0.38 -15.32 6.55
C LYS A 53 0.00 -15.96 7.89
N ARG A 54 -0.49 -17.17 8.16
CA ARG A 54 -0.15 -17.92 9.39
C ARG A 54 1.34 -18.24 9.41
N LEU A 55 1.88 -18.78 8.31
CA LEU A 55 3.28 -19.09 8.13
C LEU A 55 4.18 -17.88 8.42
N ARG A 56 3.85 -16.71 7.87
CA ARG A 56 4.56 -15.45 8.16
C ARG A 56 4.49 -15.09 9.65
N THR A 57 3.33 -15.23 10.26
CA THR A 57 3.12 -14.89 11.69
C THR A 57 3.94 -15.82 12.60
N CYS A 58 3.96 -17.13 12.32
CA CYS A 58 4.75 -18.09 13.07
C CYS A 58 6.25 -17.81 12.93
N ASN A 59 6.72 -17.54 11.71
CA ASN A 59 8.12 -17.16 11.46
C ASN A 59 8.53 -15.87 12.22
N GLN A 60 7.64 -14.87 12.28
CA GLN A 60 7.90 -13.65 13.04
C GLN A 60 7.98 -13.90 14.54
N ALA A 61 7.06 -14.71 15.09
CA ALA A 61 7.02 -15.06 16.51
C ALA A 61 8.25 -15.86 16.94
N LEU A 62 8.82 -16.66 16.02
CA LEU A 62 10.00 -17.49 16.28
C LEU A 62 11.22 -16.67 16.72
N ASN A 63 11.34 -15.42 16.26
CA ASN A 63 12.45 -14.53 16.63
C ASN A 63 12.45 -14.13 18.11
N THR A 64 11.32 -14.24 18.79
CA THR A 64 11.13 -13.81 20.19
C THR A 64 10.66 -14.95 21.09
N ALA A 65 10.55 -16.17 20.57
CA ALA A 65 9.99 -17.31 21.28
C ALA A 65 10.97 -17.93 22.29
N SER A 66 10.43 -18.47 23.39
CA SER A 66 11.19 -19.34 24.29
C SER A 66 11.51 -20.68 23.62
N ALA A 67 12.47 -21.46 24.16
CA ALA A 67 12.89 -22.73 23.56
C ALA A 67 11.74 -23.75 23.38
N SER A 68 10.77 -23.78 24.30
CA SER A 68 9.60 -24.66 24.21
C SER A 68 8.61 -24.20 23.12
N GLU A 69 8.34 -22.91 23.05
CA GLU A 69 7.46 -22.32 22.03
C GLU A 69 8.08 -22.41 20.63
N ALA A 70 9.40 -22.25 20.52
CA ALA A 70 10.12 -22.37 19.27
C ALA A 70 9.93 -23.76 18.64
N ALA A 71 9.98 -24.83 19.43
CA ALA A 71 9.76 -26.19 18.92
C ALA A 71 8.32 -26.38 18.36
N GLN A 72 7.31 -25.82 19.05
CA GLN A 72 5.92 -25.85 18.59
C GLN A 72 5.73 -25.05 17.30
N LEU A 73 6.29 -23.84 17.24
CA LEU A 73 6.21 -22.99 16.05
C LEU A 73 6.94 -23.60 14.85
N GLN A 74 8.09 -24.25 15.06
CA GLN A 74 8.82 -24.96 14.01
C GLN A 74 7.99 -26.12 13.43
N HIS A 75 7.33 -26.90 14.29
CA HIS A 75 6.46 -27.98 13.85
C HIS A 75 5.26 -27.45 13.04
N GLU A 76 4.64 -26.36 13.50
CA GLU A 76 3.54 -25.72 12.77
C GLU A 76 3.98 -25.15 11.42
N ILE A 77 5.14 -24.51 11.35
CA ILE A 77 5.73 -23.99 10.10
C ILE A 77 5.93 -25.15 9.11
N ALA A 78 6.54 -26.25 9.54
CA ALA A 78 6.76 -27.41 8.67
C ALA A 78 5.44 -28.01 8.16
N THR A 79 4.41 -28.04 9.00
CA THR A 79 3.08 -28.51 8.61
C THR A 79 2.44 -27.60 7.57
N LEU A 80 2.50 -26.28 7.79
CA LEU A 80 1.97 -25.29 6.85
C LEU A 80 2.69 -25.35 5.50
N ASP A 81 4.02 -25.50 5.49
CA ASP A 81 4.81 -25.62 4.26
C ASP A 81 4.40 -26.86 3.45
N GLN A 82 4.19 -28.00 4.12
CA GLN A 82 3.72 -29.22 3.48
C GLN A 82 2.31 -29.07 2.90
N GLU A 83 1.38 -28.49 3.67
CA GLU A 83 0.00 -28.29 3.20
C GLU A 83 -0.07 -27.30 2.03
N ILE A 84 0.71 -26.19 2.07
CA ILE A 84 0.80 -25.23 0.96
C ILE A 84 1.32 -25.94 -0.28
N THR A 85 2.40 -26.71 -0.16
CA THR A 85 3.00 -27.47 -1.27
C THR A 85 1.98 -28.43 -1.88
N HIS A 86 1.25 -29.18 -1.03
CA HIS A 86 0.22 -30.10 -1.49
C HIS A 86 -0.91 -29.40 -2.27
N ILE A 87 -1.35 -28.22 -1.83
CA ILE A 87 -2.38 -27.45 -2.57
C ILE A 87 -1.84 -27.03 -3.94
N VAL A 88 -0.61 -26.53 -3.99
CA VAL A 88 0.01 -26.06 -5.23
C VAL A 88 0.22 -27.23 -6.21
N ASP A 89 0.73 -28.36 -5.73
CA ASP A 89 0.95 -29.56 -6.56
C ASP A 89 -0.37 -30.19 -7.04
N GLY A 90 -1.45 -30.03 -6.27
CA GLY A 90 -2.79 -30.53 -6.61
C GLY A 90 -3.58 -29.63 -7.57
N CYS A 91 -3.12 -28.41 -7.86
CA CYS A 91 -3.81 -27.49 -8.76
C CYS A 91 -3.59 -27.86 -10.22
N ASP A 92 -4.67 -27.88 -11.01
CA ASP A 92 -4.52 -27.94 -12.46
C ASP A 92 -3.94 -26.63 -13.02
N LEU A 93 -3.49 -26.67 -14.28
CA LEU A 93 -2.83 -25.53 -14.91
C LEU A 93 -3.75 -24.29 -14.99
N ALA A 94 -5.04 -24.49 -15.24
CA ALA A 94 -6.01 -23.39 -15.37
C ALA A 94 -6.20 -22.67 -14.03
N THR A 95 -6.46 -23.42 -12.97
CA THR A 95 -6.60 -22.92 -11.60
C THR A 95 -5.31 -22.24 -11.15
N THR A 96 -4.15 -22.83 -11.44
CA THR A 96 -2.84 -22.24 -11.13
C THR A 96 -2.68 -20.86 -11.76
N ILE A 97 -3.02 -20.71 -13.04
CA ILE A 97 -2.95 -19.43 -13.75
C ILE A 97 -3.86 -18.38 -13.10
N ASP A 98 -5.09 -18.76 -12.75
CA ASP A 98 -6.06 -17.84 -12.16
C ASP A 98 -5.71 -17.46 -10.72
N VAL A 99 -5.15 -18.39 -9.92
CA VAL A 99 -4.61 -18.12 -8.58
C VAL A 99 -3.45 -17.12 -8.67
N ILE A 100 -2.49 -17.34 -9.57
CA ILE A 100 -1.36 -16.42 -9.79
C ILE A 100 -1.89 -15.03 -10.19
N ARG A 101 -2.87 -14.97 -11.11
CA ARG A 101 -3.48 -13.71 -11.53
C ARG A 101 -4.19 -13.01 -10.38
N ALA A 102 -4.92 -13.73 -9.54
CA ALA A 102 -5.59 -13.19 -8.37
C ALA A 102 -4.60 -12.53 -7.40
N PHE A 103 -3.51 -13.23 -7.05
CA PHE A 103 -2.46 -12.64 -6.19
C PHE A 103 -1.77 -11.45 -6.85
N THR A 104 -1.50 -11.52 -8.16
CA THR A 104 -0.90 -10.40 -8.91
C THR A 104 -1.78 -9.15 -8.84
N VAL A 105 -3.08 -9.30 -9.08
CA VAL A 105 -4.04 -8.19 -8.99
C VAL A 105 -4.14 -7.69 -7.53
N TYR A 106 -4.21 -8.59 -6.56
CA TYR A 106 -4.22 -8.22 -5.14
C TYR A 106 -3.01 -7.34 -4.76
N PHE A 107 -1.80 -7.71 -5.17
CA PHE A 107 -0.61 -6.90 -4.89
C PHE A 107 -0.65 -5.53 -5.59
N HIS A 108 -1.17 -5.45 -6.81
CA HIS A 108 -1.38 -4.16 -7.46
C HIS A 108 -2.39 -3.28 -6.70
N LEU A 109 -3.45 -3.87 -6.14
CA LEU A 109 -4.44 -3.16 -5.32
C LEU A 109 -3.84 -2.66 -4.01
N VAL A 110 -3.09 -3.51 -3.29
CA VAL A 110 -2.39 -3.13 -2.06
C VAL A 110 -1.43 -1.98 -2.33
N ASN A 111 -0.60 -2.09 -3.38
CA ASN A 111 0.33 -1.03 -3.74
C ASN A 111 -0.41 0.27 -4.06
N THR A 112 -1.53 0.22 -4.79
CA THR A 112 -2.32 1.43 -5.09
C THR A 112 -2.89 2.04 -3.81
N ALA A 113 -3.44 1.24 -2.89
CA ALA A 113 -3.95 1.72 -1.61
C ALA A 113 -2.86 2.34 -0.72
N GLU A 114 -1.66 1.76 -0.70
CA GLU A 114 -0.51 2.32 0.03
C GLU A 114 -0.08 3.66 -0.56
N GLN A 115 0.03 3.77 -1.89
CA GLN A 115 0.37 5.03 -2.56
C GLN A 115 -0.69 6.10 -2.29
N HIS A 116 -1.98 5.76 -2.41
CA HIS A 116 -3.09 6.67 -2.09
C HIS A 116 -3.01 7.14 -0.63
N HIS A 117 -2.81 6.22 0.33
CA HIS A 117 -2.69 6.55 1.73
C HIS A 117 -1.49 7.46 2.03
N ARG A 118 -0.35 7.26 1.36
CA ARG A 118 0.81 8.16 1.45
C ARG A 118 0.46 9.57 0.99
N THR A 119 -0.20 9.71 -0.17
CA THR A 119 -0.65 11.00 -0.70
C THR A 119 -1.65 11.67 0.24
N ARG A 120 -2.65 10.94 0.71
CA ARG A 120 -3.64 11.41 1.69
C ARG A 120 -3.00 11.93 2.97
N ARG A 121 -2.01 11.20 3.52
CA ARG A 121 -1.28 11.64 4.71
C ARG A 121 -0.47 12.90 4.46
N PHE A 122 0.22 12.97 3.32
CA PHE A 122 0.96 14.18 2.93
C PHE A 122 0.04 15.40 2.85
N ASN A 123 -1.13 15.27 2.21
CA ASN A 123 -2.11 16.34 2.09
C ASN A 123 -2.68 16.76 3.45
N TYR A 124 -3.04 15.80 4.31
CA TYR A 124 -3.53 16.09 5.66
C TYR A 124 -2.48 16.83 6.50
N GLU A 125 -1.23 16.36 6.50
CA GLU A 125 -0.15 17.03 7.24
C GLU A 125 0.10 18.45 6.69
N ALA A 126 0.06 18.63 5.38
CA ALA A 126 0.19 19.96 4.75
C ALA A 126 -0.95 20.92 5.12
N MET A 127 -2.17 20.43 5.36
CA MET A 127 -3.33 21.25 5.75
C MET A 127 -3.44 21.48 7.26
N ALA A 128 -3.03 20.51 8.08
CA ALA A 128 -3.23 20.54 9.53
C ALA A 128 -2.17 21.37 10.28
N THR A 129 -0.98 21.54 9.72
CA THR A 129 0.10 22.29 10.39
C THR A 129 0.32 23.65 9.76
N SER A 130 0.30 24.70 10.59
CA SER A 130 0.74 26.05 10.19
C SER A 130 2.25 26.13 9.90
N THR A 131 3.01 25.12 10.33
CA THR A 131 4.45 25.00 10.05
C THR A 131 4.68 24.25 8.74
N PRO A 132 5.58 24.73 7.88
CA PRO A 132 5.92 24.04 6.64
C PRO A 132 6.35 22.58 6.85
N LEU A 133 5.83 21.67 6.03
CA LEU A 133 6.15 20.25 6.12
C LEU A 133 7.65 20.00 5.89
N ARG A 134 8.29 19.15 6.70
CA ARG A 134 9.71 18.82 6.56
C ARG A 134 10.01 18.27 5.17
N GLY A 135 10.97 18.86 4.47
CA GLY A 135 11.33 18.48 3.09
C GLY A 135 10.50 19.17 2.00
N SER A 136 9.50 19.99 2.36
CA SER A 136 8.79 20.86 1.41
C SER A 136 9.64 22.08 1.02
N LEU A 137 9.31 22.68 -0.12
CA LEU A 137 9.90 23.96 -0.55
C LEU A 137 9.68 25.06 0.48
N ALA A 138 8.51 25.11 1.12
CA ALA A 138 8.21 26.08 2.16
C ALA A 138 9.11 25.90 3.40
N ALA A 139 9.40 24.66 3.79
CA ALA A 139 10.35 24.39 4.89
C ALA A 139 11.79 24.75 4.51
N LEU A 140 12.16 24.56 3.25
CA LEU A 140 13.46 24.97 2.72
C LEU A 140 13.61 26.51 2.75
N VAL A 141 12.58 27.25 2.34
CA VAL A 141 12.56 28.71 2.43
C VAL A 141 12.67 29.19 3.88
N ALA A 142 11.87 28.61 4.78
CA ALA A 142 11.94 28.95 6.20
C ALA A 142 13.31 28.63 6.82
N TYR A 143 13.94 27.52 6.40
CA TYR A 143 15.30 27.18 6.80
C TYR A 143 16.31 28.24 6.35
N PHE A 144 16.25 28.69 5.10
CA PHE A 144 17.15 29.73 4.60
C PHE A 144 16.96 31.08 5.31
N GLN A 145 15.72 31.48 5.58
CA GLN A 145 15.40 32.68 6.36
C GLN A 145 16.00 32.60 7.78
N ASN A 146 15.83 31.46 8.46
CA ASN A 146 16.37 31.25 9.81
C ASN A 146 17.91 31.23 9.88
N ASN A 147 18.58 31.00 8.75
CA ASN A 147 20.04 31.01 8.64
C ASN A 147 20.57 32.31 8.00
N ASN A 148 19.73 33.35 7.89
CA ASN A 148 20.06 34.67 7.34
C ASN A 148 20.63 34.62 5.90
N ILE A 149 20.18 33.67 5.09
CA ILE A 149 20.55 33.62 3.67
C ILE A 149 19.63 34.56 2.92
N ASP A 150 20.23 35.52 2.20
CA ASP A 150 19.49 36.54 1.46
C ASP A 150 18.81 35.95 0.21
N ALA A 151 17.67 36.54 -0.16
CA ALA A 151 16.87 36.13 -1.32
C ALA A 151 17.68 36.17 -2.62
N THR A 152 18.61 37.13 -2.77
CA THR A 152 19.47 37.22 -3.96
C THR A 152 20.46 36.07 -4.08
N GLN A 153 20.95 35.55 -2.95
CA GLN A 153 21.83 34.38 -2.91
C GLN A 153 21.05 33.10 -3.21
N LEU A 154 19.85 32.96 -2.65
CA LEU A 154 18.96 31.84 -2.94
C LEU A 154 18.57 31.81 -4.42
N GLN A 155 18.24 32.96 -5.02
CA GLN A 155 17.91 33.04 -6.44
C GLN A 155 19.08 32.57 -7.32
N LYS A 156 20.31 33.00 -7.03
CA LYS A 156 21.51 32.54 -7.76
C LYS A 156 21.71 31.03 -7.67
N LEU A 157 21.38 30.40 -6.54
CA LEU A 157 21.46 28.95 -6.38
C LEU A 157 20.37 28.24 -7.20
N LEU A 158 19.14 28.77 -7.20
CA LEU A 158 18.04 28.23 -8.00
C LEU A 158 18.31 28.36 -9.50
N ASP A 159 18.91 29.47 -9.95
CA ASP A 159 19.28 29.69 -11.34
C ASP A 159 20.34 28.68 -11.84
N GLN A 160 21.10 28.07 -10.93
CA GLN A 160 22.13 27.06 -11.22
C GLN A 160 21.66 25.62 -10.97
N LEU A 161 20.46 25.43 -10.39
CA LEU A 161 19.95 24.12 -10.05
C LEU A 161 19.50 23.38 -11.33
N SER A 162 20.18 22.28 -11.66
CA SER A 162 19.73 21.32 -12.68
C SER A 162 19.31 20.03 -12.01
N ILE A 163 18.13 19.54 -12.38
CA ILE A 163 17.62 18.22 -11.97
C ILE A 163 17.34 17.43 -13.23
N ASP A 164 18.23 16.49 -13.56
CA ASP A 164 18.10 15.63 -14.72
C ASP A 164 17.63 14.23 -14.29
N LEU A 165 16.40 13.89 -14.63
CA LEU A 165 15.82 12.58 -14.36
C LEU A 165 16.22 11.60 -15.47
N VAL A 166 17.13 10.69 -15.16
CA VAL A 166 17.52 9.61 -16.08
C VAL A 166 16.66 8.39 -15.80
N PHE A 167 15.70 8.13 -16.70
CA PHE A 167 14.91 6.91 -16.66
C PHE A 167 15.75 5.75 -17.16
N THR A 168 16.09 4.83 -16.27
CA THR A 168 16.73 3.58 -16.63
C THR A 168 15.66 2.51 -16.84
N ALA A 169 15.86 1.65 -17.84
CA ALA A 169 15.05 0.46 -17.97
C ALA A 169 15.41 -0.49 -16.82
N HIS A 170 14.49 -0.73 -15.89
CA HIS A 170 14.66 -1.80 -14.92
C HIS A 170 14.25 -3.14 -15.59
N PRO A 171 15.11 -4.17 -15.59
CA PRO A 171 14.96 -5.36 -16.45
C PRO A 171 13.69 -6.19 -16.19
N THR A 172 12.99 -5.97 -15.09
CA THR A 172 11.75 -6.66 -14.70
C THR A 172 10.52 -5.75 -14.59
N GLU A 173 10.66 -4.45 -14.88
CA GLU A 173 9.70 -3.43 -14.45
C GLU A 173 9.13 -2.62 -15.62
N ALA A 174 9.00 -3.24 -16.80
CA ALA A 174 8.18 -2.69 -17.87
C ALA A 174 6.70 -2.81 -17.49
N THR A 175 6.24 -1.96 -16.57
CA THR A 175 4.84 -1.91 -16.14
C THR A 175 3.99 -1.53 -17.34
N ARG A 176 3.11 -2.44 -17.79
CA ARG A 176 2.24 -2.20 -18.94
C ARG A 176 1.46 -0.90 -18.74
N ARG A 177 1.42 -0.04 -19.76
CA ARG A 177 0.69 1.25 -19.74
C ARG A 177 -0.75 1.11 -19.26
N SER A 178 -1.41 0.00 -19.59
CA SER A 178 -2.77 -0.30 -19.13
C SER A 178 -2.89 -0.39 -17.60
N LEU A 179 -1.91 -0.99 -16.92
CA LEU A 179 -1.89 -1.10 -15.46
C LEU A 179 -1.74 0.27 -14.80
N ILE A 180 -0.88 1.12 -15.36
CA ILE A 180 -0.70 2.50 -14.87
C ILE A 180 -2.02 3.28 -14.97
N ILE A 181 -2.72 3.18 -16.11
CA ILE A 181 -4.01 3.85 -16.30
C ILE A 181 -5.04 3.34 -15.29
N LYS A 182 -5.11 2.01 -15.09
CA LYS A 182 -6.06 1.41 -14.14
C LYS A 182 -5.77 1.79 -12.69
N SER A 183 -4.49 1.83 -12.30
CA SER A 183 -4.09 2.28 -10.96
C SER A 183 -4.49 3.74 -10.72
N ARG A 184 -4.30 4.64 -11.70
CA ARG A 184 -4.78 6.04 -11.60
C ARG A 184 -6.30 6.15 -11.49
N GLN A 185 -7.04 5.30 -12.21
CA GLN A 185 -8.50 5.27 -12.10
C GLN A 185 -8.96 4.84 -10.71
N LEU A 186 -8.30 3.84 -10.12
CA LEU A 186 -8.58 3.40 -8.75
C LEU A 186 -8.24 4.48 -7.73
N ASP A 187 -7.10 5.15 -7.88
CA ASP A 187 -6.67 6.26 -7.02
C ASP A 187 -7.71 7.38 -7.01
N ALA A 188 -8.21 7.79 -8.18
CA ALA A 188 -9.27 8.80 -8.28
C ALA A 188 -10.60 8.36 -7.64
N LEU A 189 -10.94 7.06 -7.69
CA LEU A 189 -12.13 6.53 -7.01
C LEU A 189 -11.98 6.53 -5.49
N LEU A 190 -10.79 6.17 -4.98
CA LEU A 190 -10.48 6.23 -3.55
C LEU A 190 -10.52 7.68 -3.05
N GLU A 191 -9.94 8.61 -3.81
CA GLU A 191 -9.99 10.04 -3.49
C GLU A 191 -11.42 10.56 -3.45
N ALA A 192 -12.26 10.22 -4.45
CA ALA A 192 -13.67 10.61 -4.46
C ALA A 192 -14.46 10.05 -3.26
N GLN A 193 -14.14 8.82 -2.84
CA GLN A 193 -14.76 8.19 -1.68
C GLN A 193 -14.36 8.87 -0.37
N ASP A 194 -13.09 9.25 -0.22
CA ASP A 194 -12.60 9.97 0.96
C ASP A 194 -13.30 11.33 1.11
N HIS A 195 -13.41 12.09 0.01
CA HIS A 195 -14.19 13.33 0.01
C HIS A 195 -15.65 13.09 0.46
N HIS A 196 -16.24 11.98 0.05
CA HIS A 196 -17.60 11.62 0.45
C HIS A 196 -17.74 11.28 1.94
N MET A 197 -16.68 10.73 2.55
CA MET A 197 -16.62 10.45 3.99
C MET A 197 -16.40 11.72 4.82
N ASP A 198 -15.63 12.67 4.31
CA ASP A 198 -15.36 13.96 4.97
C ASP A 198 -16.55 14.94 4.91
N LEU A 199 -17.53 14.71 4.03
CA LEU A 199 -18.77 15.48 3.98
C LEU A 199 -19.70 15.13 5.15
N THR A 200 -20.19 16.15 5.86
CA THR A 200 -21.25 15.98 6.86
C THR A 200 -22.55 15.46 6.22
N PRO A 201 -23.45 14.78 6.95
CA PRO A 201 -24.70 14.24 6.39
C PRO A 201 -25.55 15.27 5.62
N LYS A 202 -25.50 16.56 6.03
CA LYS A 202 -26.17 17.67 5.31
C LYS A 202 -25.52 17.99 3.96
N GLN A 203 -24.20 17.92 3.85
CA GLN A 203 -23.47 18.21 2.61
C GLN A 203 -23.61 17.05 1.60
N ARG A 204 -23.70 15.80 2.06
CA ARG A 204 -24.01 14.64 1.21
C ARG A 204 -25.38 14.76 0.54
N TYR A 205 -26.37 15.28 1.27
CA TYR A 205 -27.74 15.48 0.76
C TYR A 205 -27.82 16.59 -0.30
N SER A 206 -26.95 17.61 -0.25
CA SER A 206 -26.94 18.70 -1.24
C SER A 206 -26.25 18.30 -2.55
N MET A 207 -25.23 17.42 -2.53
CA MET A 207 -24.61 16.89 -3.75
C MET A 207 -25.52 15.90 -4.50
N ALA A 208 -26.32 15.11 -3.78
CA ALA A 208 -27.28 14.17 -4.39
C ALA A 208 -28.48 14.86 -5.06
N THR A 209 -28.78 16.12 -4.68
CA THR A 209 -29.97 16.85 -5.17
C THR A 209 -29.64 17.86 -6.29
N HIS A 210 -28.37 18.18 -6.52
CA HIS A 210 -27.92 19.06 -7.62
C HIS A 210 -26.69 18.46 -8.31
N PRO A 211 -26.85 17.50 -9.23
CA PRO A 211 -25.74 17.04 -10.06
C PRO A 211 -25.33 18.17 -11.01
N ARG A 212 -24.02 18.45 -11.09
CA ARG A 212 -23.45 19.29 -12.15
C ARG A 212 -23.46 18.55 -13.49
#